data_AF-A0A9D7FKM9-F1
#
_entry.id   AF-A0A9D7FKM9-F1
#
_cell.length_a   1.000
_cell.length_b   1.000
_cell.length_c   1.000
_cell.angle_alpha   90.00
_cell.angle_beta   90.00
_cell.angle_gamma   90.00
#
_symmetry.space_group_name_H-M   'P 1'
#
loop_
_entity.id
_entity.type
_entity.pdbx_description
1 polymer ?
#
loop_
_entity_poly.entity_id
_entity_poly.type
_entity_poly.pdbx_seq_one_letter_code
_entity_poly.pdbx_strand_id
1 'polypeptide(L)'
;MRNIYYLYWVDAIVGFKKNNPTRTDWKFTVFTISTTCNALNLWVILLWMKFFNVFSFSMEINIFSWSMLNGATIFIIYFASPFILLNYFLVFYNDRYKRLIEKYSNRNGKRAMIYIICSALIGFTSMILYGLLK
;
A
#
# COMPACT_ATOMS: atom_id res chain seq x y z
N MET A 1 4.47 -17.65 16.40
CA MET A 1 3.42 -17.21 15.43
C MET A 1 4.08 -16.59 14.21
N ARG A 2 3.62 -16.88 12.99
CA ARG A 2 4.17 -16.25 11.77
C ARG A 2 3.51 -14.88 11.56
N ASN A 3 4.31 -13.82 11.59
CA ASN A 3 3.84 -12.45 11.34
C ASN A 3 3.29 -12.31 9.90
N ILE A 4 2.00 -11.96 9.78
CA ILE A 4 1.26 -11.87 8.51
C ILE A 4 1.83 -10.77 7.61
N TYR A 5 2.27 -9.65 8.19
CA TYR A 5 2.88 -8.56 7.44
C TYR A 5 4.13 -9.05 6.68
N TYR A 6 5.03 -9.77 7.35
CA TYR A 6 6.22 -10.31 6.70
C TYR A 6 5.90 -11.45 5.73
N LEU A 7 4.85 -12.25 5.99
CA LEU A 7 4.38 -13.26 5.05
C LEU A 7 3.91 -12.62 3.72
N TYR A 8 3.18 -11.51 3.78
CA TYR A 8 2.76 -10.77 2.60
C TYR A 8 3.96 -10.23 1.82
N TRP A 9 4.88 -9.55 2.50
CA TRP A 9 6.07 -8.95 1.86
C TRP A 9 6.95 -9.99 1.17
N VAL A 10 7.22 -11.11 1.84
CA VAL A 10 8.03 -12.18 1.26
C VAL A 10 7.33 -12.82 0.07
N ASP A 11 6.01 -13.02 0.15
CA ASP A 11 5.24 -13.53 -0.98
C ASP A 11 5.26 -12.57 -2.17
N ALA A 12 5.14 -11.26 -1.93
CA ALA A 12 5.20 -10.23 -2.97
C ALA A 12 6.58 -10.19 -3.66
N ILE A 13 7.66 -10.19 -2.88
CA ILE A 13 9.02 -10.14 -3.41
C ILE A 13 9.33 -11.39 -4.24
N VAL A 14 9.08 -12.58 -3.68
CA VAL A 14 9.37 -13.85 -4.38
C VAL A 14 8.48 -14.00 -5.60
N GLY A 15 7.18 -13.69 -5.48
CA GLY A 15 6.24 -13.74 -6.59
C GLY A 15 6.65 -12.81 -7.74
N PHE A 16 7.01 -11.56 -7.44
CA PHE A 16 7.46 -10.63 -8.46
C PHE A 16 8.72 -11.11 -9.18
N LYS A 17 9.75 -11.49 -8.42
CA LYS A 17 11.03 -11.97 -8.98
C LYS A 17 10.86 -13.22 -9.83
N LYS A 18 9.96 -14.13 -9.44
CA LYS A 18 9.68 -15.36 -10.19
C LYS A 18 9.03 -15.06 -11.55
N ASN A 19 8.06 -14.15 -11.58
CA ASN A 19 7.32 -13.82 -12.81
C ASN A 19 8.04 -12.78 -13.68
N ASN A 20 9.04 -12.07 -13.13
CA ASN A 20 9.79 -11.03 -13.82
C ASN A 20 11.31 -11.18 -13.57
N PRO A 21 11.94 -12.28 -14.00
CA PRO A 21 13.33 -12.58 -13.63
C PRO A 21 14.35 -11.59 -14.21
N THR A 22 14.04 -10.93 -15.33
CA THR A 22 14.92 -9.97 -16.01
C THR A 22 14.82 -8.55 -15.47
N ARG A 23 13.85 -8.25 -14.61
CA ARG A 23 13.60 -6.89 -14.10
C ARG A 23 14.50 -6.57 -12.90
N THR A 24 15.37 -5.58 -13.08
CA THR A 24 16.29 -5.09 -12.05
C THR A 24 15.62 -4.12 -11.07
N ASP A 25 14.51 -3.51 -11.45
CA ASP A 25 13.76 -2.52 -10.67
C ASP A 25 12.80 -3.12 -9.64
N TRP A 26 12.83 -4.44 -9.45
CA TRP A 26 11.89 -5.18 -8.60
C TRP A 26 11.75 -4.62 -7.18
N LYS A 27 12.85 -4.12 -6.57
CA LYS A 27 12.82 -3.54 -5.22
C LYS A 27 11.86 -2.36 -5.17
N PHE A 28 12.06 -1.43 -6.11
CA PHE A 28 11.25 -0.21 -6.22
C PHE A 28 9.82 -0.57 -6.60
N THR A 29 9.60 -1.46 -7.57
CA THR A 29 8.25 -1.84 -8.00
C THR A 29 7.45 -2.48 -6.86
N VAL A 30 8.00 -3.49 -6.18
CA VAL A 30 7.31 -4.17 -5.08
C VAL A 30 7.09 -3.22 -3.90
N PHE A 31 8.08 -2.38 -3.59
CA PHE A 31 7.96 -1.37 -2.54
C PHE A 31 6.82 -0.39 -2.83
N THR A 32 6.80 0.20 -4.03
CA THR A 32 5.81 1.20 -4.43
C THR A 32 4.41 0.61 -4.45
N ILE A 33 4.20 -0.54 -5.12
CA ILE A 33 2.88 -1.17 -5.19
C ILE A 33 2.34 -1.50 -3.79
N SER A 34 3.17 -2.16 -2.96
CA SER A 34 2.75 -2.57 -1.61
C SER A 34 2.46 -1.37 -0.71
N THR A 35 3.26 -0.31 -0.83
CA THR A 35 3.06 0.93 -0.07
C THR A 35 1.79 1.66 -0.52
N THR A 36 1.52 1.73 -1.82
CA THR A 36 0.28 2.29 -2.35
C THR A 36 -0.94 1.51 -1.87
N CYS A 37 -0.88 0.17 -1.83
CA CYS A 37 -1.97 -0.64 -1.28
C CYS A 37 -2.22 -0.33 0.21
N ASN A 38 -1.15 -0.22 1.01
CA ASN A 38 -1.29 0.13 2.43
C ASN A 38 -1.90 1.53 2.62
N ALA A 39 -1.42 2.51 1.84
CA ALA A 39 -1.93 3.88 1.84
C ALA A 39 -3.40 3.94 1.42
N LEU A 40 -3.77 3.19 0.38
CA LEU A 40 -5.16 3.08 -0.09
C LEU A 40 -6.06 2.48 0.99
N ASN A 41 -5.61 1.43 1.68
CA ASN A 41 -6.38 0.81 2.75
C ASN A 41 -6.59 1.76 3.94
N LEU A 42 -5.56 2.54 4.32
CA LEU A 42 -5.71 3.58 5.34
C LEU A 42 -6.68 4.68 4.86
N TRP A 43 -6.56 5.10 3.61
CA TRP A 43 -7.47 6.09 3.02
C TRP A 43 -8.92 5.62 3.06
N VAL A 44 -9.20 4.37 2.71
CA VAL A 44 -10.54 3.78 2.80
C VAL A 44 -11.06 3.80 4.24
N ILE A 45 -10.25 3.38 5.21
CA ILE A 45 -10.65 3.38 6.63
C ILE A 45 -11.05 4.80 7.05
N LEU A 46 -10.20 5.79 6.76
CA LEU A 46 -10.49 7.18 7.13
C LEU A 46 -11.70 7.75 6.37
N LEU A 47 -11.89 7.38 5.10
CA LEU A 47 -13.06 7.76 4.31
C LEU A 47 -14.37 7.30 4.98
N TRP A 48 -14.43 6.04 5.42
CA TRP A 48 -15.60 5.50 6.11
C TRP A 48 -15.80 6.09 7.50
N MET A 49 -14.72 6.32 8.26
CA MET A 49 -14.83 7.00 9.56
C MET A 49 -15.40 8.42 9.41
N LYS A 50 -15.05 9.12 8.33
CA LYS A 50 -15.63 10.43 7.99
C LYS A 50 -17.09 10.31 7.58
N PHE A 51 -17.44 9.31 6.77
CA PHE A 51 -18.82 9.06 6.35
C PHE A 51 -19.76 8.83 7.54
N PHE A 52 -19.33 8.06 8.55
CA PHE A 52 -20.11 7.78 9.75
C PHE A 52 -20.01 8.86 10.84
N ASN A 53 -19.40 10.02 10.55
CA ASN A 53 -19.16 11.11 11.51
C ASN A 53 -18.41 10.67 12.78
N VAL A 54 -17.63 9.58 12.72
CA VAL A 54 -16.81 9.10 13.85
C VAL A 54 -15.52 9.91 13.95
N PHE A 55 -14.98 10.36 12.81
CA PHE A 55 -13.76 11.13 12.74
C PHE A 55 -13.78 12.07 11.55
N SER A 56 -13.64 13.37 11.81
CA SER A 56 -13.56 14.40 10.76
C SER A 56 -12.13 14.89 10.60
N PHE A 57 -11.62 14.85 9.37
CA PHE A 57 -10.37 15.52 9.00
C PHE A 57 -10.60 16.40 7.78
N SER A 58 -9.98 17.58 7.82
CA SER A 58 -9.80 18.48 6.68
C SER A 58 -8.33 18.44 6.28
N MET A 59 -8.06 18.06 5.04
CA MET A 59 -6.72 18.13 4.49
C MET A 59 -6.78 19.01 3.26
N GLU A 60 -6.17 20.18 3.36
CA GLU A 60 -6.05 21.11 2.26
C GLU A 60 -4.56 21.39 2.05
N ILE A 61 -4.09 21.07 0.86
CA ILE A 61 -2.76 21.41 0.38
C ILE A 61 -2.96 21.96 -1.02
N ASN A 62 -2.70 23.26 -1.19
CA ASN A 62 -2.80 23.97 -2.46
C ASN A 62 -1.41 24.43 -2.89
N ILE A 63 -0.56 23.46 -3.24
CA ILE A 63 0.81 23.74 -3.73
C ILE A 63 0.80 23.93 -5.25
N PHE A 64 -0.04 23.18 -5.95
CA PHE A 64 -0.15 23.21 -7.40
C PHE A 64 -1.44 23.92 -7.82
N SER A 65 -1.44 24.52 -9.01
CA SER A 65 -2.64 25.09 -9.62
C SER A 65 -3.66 24.02 -10.05
N TRP A 66 -3.22 22.77 -10.22
CA TRP A 66 -4.06 21.67 -10.68
C TRP A 66 -4.58 20.85 -9.48
N SER A 67 -5.91 20.75 -9.36
CA SER A 67 -6.57 20.05 -8.25
C SER A 67 -6.19 18.57 -8.12
N MET A 68 -5.93 17.89 -9.24
CA MET A 68 -5.49 16.50 -9.25
C MET A 68 -4.10 16.33 -8.63
N LEU A 69 -3.16 17.26 -8.92
CA LEU A 69 -1.81 17.22 -8.34
C LEU A 69 -1.86 17.51 -6.84
N ASN A 70 -2.73 18.42 -6.41
CA ASN A 70 -2.98 18.66 -4.99
C ASN A 70 -3.53 17.40 -4.29
N GLY A 71 -4.51 16.73 -4.90
CA GLY A 71 -5.06 15.46 -4.39
C GLY A 71 -4.02 14.36 -4.26
N ALA A 72 -3.18 14.16 -5.30
CA ALA A 72 -2.08 13.21 -5.26
C ALA A 72 -1.05 13.55 -4.18
N THR A 73 -0.72 14.84 -4.01
CA THR A 73 0.22 15.31 -2.99
C THR A 73 -0.31 15.06 -1.58
N ILE A 74 -1.59 15.35 -1.33
CA ILE A 74 -2.27 15.02 -0.07
C ILE A 74 -2.19 13.51 0.17
N PHE A 75 -2.48 12.69 -0.84
CA PHE A 75 -2.40 11.24 -0.72
C PHE A 75 -1.01 10.78 -0.29
N ILE A 76 0.04 11.28 -0.96
CA ILE A 76 1.42 10.91 -0.65
C ILE A 76 1.81 11.34 0.75
N ILE A 77 1.55 12.61 1.11
CA ILE A 77 1.99 13.17 2.39
C ILE A 77 1.26 12.53 3.57
N TYR A 78 -0.06 12.39 3.50
CA TYR A 78 -0.83 11.95 4.66
C TYR A 78 -1.02 10.44 4.74
N PHE A 79 -1.06 9.75 3.60
CA PHE A 79 -1.38 8.32 3.57
C PHE A 79 -0.17 7.47 3.19
N ALA A 80 0.60 7.85 2.17
CA ALA A 80 1.75 7.03 1.75
C ALA A 80 2.96 7.18 2.68
N SER A 81 3.27 8.40 3.13
CA SER A 81 4.47 8.70 3.93
C SER A 81 4.65 7.82 5.19
N PRO A 82 3.64 7.55 6.04
CA PRO A 82 3.84 6.68 7.19
C PRO A 82 4.22 5.26 6.77
N PHE A 83 3.62 4.75 5.68
CA PHE A 83 3.94 3.43 5.16
C PHE A 83 5.27 3.39 4.40
N ILE A 84 5.69 4.48 3.75
CA ILE A 84 7.02 4.58 3.13
C ILE A 84 8.07 4.33 4.22
N LEU A 85 8.01 5.07 5.33
CA LEU A 85 8.94 4.94 6.44
C LEU A 85 8.85 3.54 7.07
N LEU A 86 7.64 3.11 7.41
CA LEU A 86 7.40 1.82 8.05
C LEU A 86 7.93 0.65 7.18
N ASN A 87 7.55 0.62 5.90
CA ASN A 87 7.93 -0.45 4.99
C ASN A 87 9.44 -0.44 4.72
N TYR A 88 10.06 0.74 4.63
CA TYR A 88 11.49 0.84 4.45
C TYR A 88 12.23 0.22 5.64
N PHE A 89 11.94 0.66 6.87
CA PHE A 89 12.64 0.17 8.07
C PHE A 89 12.32 -1.30 8.40
N LEU A 90 11.08 -1.74 8.18
CA LEU A 90 10.68 -3.11 8.52
C LEU A 90 11.11 -4.14 7.48
N VAL A 91 11.28 -3.76 6.21
CA VAL A 91 11.50 -4.72 5.12
C VAL A 91 12.83 -4.51 4.41
N PHE A 92 13.19 -3.28 4.04
CA PHE A 92 14.32 -3.04 3.13
C PHE A 92 15.60 -2.54 3.82
N TYR A 93 15.49 -1.91 4.98
CA TYR A 93 16.64 -1.38 5.73
C TYR A 93 17.68 -2.48 6.00
N ASN A 94 18.95 -2.17 5.71
CA ASN A 94 20.07 -3.11 5.80
C ASN A 94 19.82 -4.47 5.12
N ASP A 95 19.18 -4.45 3.93
CA ASP A 95 18.82 -5.64 3.15
C ASP A 95 18.03 -6.70 3.95
N ARG A 96 17.28 -6.27 4.97
CA ARG A 96 16.53 -7.16 5.86
C ARG A 96 15.61 -8.13 5.11
N TYR A 97 15.12 -7.75 3.93
CA TYR A 97 14.29 -8.58 3.07
C TYR A 97 14.96 -9.94 2.73
N LYS A 98 16.30 -10.01 2.63
CA LYS A 98 17.02 -11.27 2.38
C LYS A 98 16.76 -12.27 3.50
N ARG A 99 16.95 -11.82 4.75
CA ARG A 99 16.66 -12.61 5.96
C ARG A 99 15.18 -12.96 6.08
N LEU A 100 14.29 -12.08 5.66
CA LEU A 100 12.84 -12.34 5.67
C LEU A 100 12.49 -13.46 4.68
N ILE A 101 13.05 -13.45 3.47
CA ILE A 101 12.82 -14.49 2.45
C ILE A 101 13.27 -15.87 2.94
N GLU A 102 14.41 -15.95 3.63
CA GLU A 102 14.90 -17.20 4.23
C GLU A 102 14.00 -17.69 5.38
N LYS A 103 13.47 -16.77 6.19
CA LYS A 103 12.69 -17.08 7.39
C LYS A 103 11.22 -17.43 7.10
N TYR A 104 10.61 -16.82 6.10
CA TYR A 104 9.17 -16.92 5.85
C TYR A 104 8.86 -17.72 4.59
N SER A 105 7.95 -18.69 4.70
CA SER A 105 7.43 -19.43 3.54
C SER A 105 6.63 -18.50 2.61
N ASN A 106 6.86 -18.60 1.31
CA ASN A 106 6.03 -17.95 0.29
C ASN A 106 5.00 -18.93 -0.31
N ARG A 107 4.00 -18.39 -1.01
CA ARG A 107 3.01 -19.11 -1.82
C ARG A 107 3.08 -18.63 -3.29
N ASN A 108 4.29 -18.44 -3.81
CA ASN A 108 4.53 -18.01 -5.19
C ASN A 108 3.79 -16.71 -5.60
N GLY A 109 3.59 -15.77 -4.68
CA GLY A 109 2.95 -14.48 -4.97
C GLY A 109 1.42 -14.47 -4.91
N LYS A 110 0.76 -15.62 -4.69
CA LYS A 110 -0.71 -15.69 -4.67
C LYS A 110 -1.33 -14.85 -3.55
N ARG A 111 -0.73 -14.83 -2.35
CA ARG A 111 -1.24 -14.02 -1.22
C ARG A 111 -1.06 -12.54 -1.49
N ALA A 112 0.09 -12.18 -2.04
CA ALA A 112 0.36 -10.79 -2.41
C ALA A 112 -0.61 -10.29 -3.48
N MET A 113 -0.88 -11.11 -4.50
CA MET A 113 -1.84 -10.79 -5.56
C MET A 113 -3.26 -10.63 -5.01
N ILE A 114 -3.73 -11.54 -4.16
CA ILE A 114 -5.05 -11.42 -3.51
C ILE A 114 -5.13 -10.11 -2.72
N TYR A 115 -4.12 -9.78 -1.91
CA TYR A 115 -4.11 -8.53 -1.16
C TYR A 115 -4.17 -7.29 -2.05
N ILE A 116 -3.39 -7.25 -3.13
CA ILE A 116 -3.39 -6.12 -4.08
C ILE A 116 -4.77 -5.96 -4.73
N ILE A 117 -5.35 -7.06 -5.22
CA ILE A 117 -6.68 -7.05 -5.85
C ILE A 117 -7.75 -6.62 -4.84
N CYS A 118 -7.76 -7.19 -3.64
CA CYS A 118 -8.70 -6.81 -2.58
C CYS A 118 -8.56 -5.33 -2.20
N SER A 119 -7.34 -4.82 -2.04
CA SER A 119 -7.10 -3.42 -1.70
C SER A 119 -7.62 -2.49 -2.81
N ALA A 120 -7.36 -2.83 -4.08
CA ALA A 120 -7.83 -2.06 -5.22
C ALA A 120 -9.37 -2.08 -5.33
N LEU A 121 -9.99 -3.26 -5.20
CA LEU A 121 -11.45 -3.41 -5.25
C LEU A 121 -12.12 -2.64 -4.11
N ILE A 122 -11.63 -2.79 -2.88
CA ILE A 122 -12.16 -2.08 -1.72
C ILE A 122 -12.00 -0.56 -1.88
N GLY A 123 -10.86 -0.10 -2.37
CA GLY A 123 -10.62 1.32 -2.65
C GLY A 123 -11.60 1.88 -3.68
N PHE A 124 -11.75 1.18 -4.81
CA PHE A 124 -12.63 1.61 -5.89
C PHE A 124 -14.10 1.61 -5.49
N THR A 125 -14.59 0.52 -4.85
CA THR A 125 -15.98 0.44 -4.39
C THR A 125 -16.29 1.47 -3.31
N SER A 126 -15.38 1.71 -2.37
CA SER A 126 -15.56 2.73 -1.33
C SER A 126 -15.64 4.14 -1.91
N MET A 127 -14.81 4.45 -2.92
CA MET A 127 -14.86 5.74 -3.60
C MET A 127 -16.22 5.97 -4.28
N ILE A 128 -16.72 4.97 -5.01
CA ILE A 128 -18.02 5.05 -5.68
C ILE A 128 -19.15 5.21 -4.67
N LEU A 129 -19.20 4.35 -3.65
CA LEU A 129 -20.26 4.39 -2.64
C LEU A 129 -20.28 5.71 -1.89
N TYR A 130 -19.11 6.21 -1.47
CA TYR A 130 -19.01 7.50 -0.80
C TYR A 130 -19.49 8.66 -1.69
N GLY A 131 -19.18 8.62 -2.99
CA GLY A 131 -19.64 9.64 -3.95
C GLY A 131 -21.14 9.57 -4.28
N LEU A 132 -21.77 8.39 -4.17
CA LEU A 132 -23.21 8.22 -4.42
C LEU A 132 -24.07 8.53 -3.19
N LEU A 133 -23.55 8.29 -1.99
CA LEU A 133 -24.30 8.40 -0.73
C LEU A 133 -24.18 9.76 -0.05
N LYS A 134 -23.36 10.67 -0.58
CA LYS A 134 -23.12 12.01 -0.05
C LYS A 134 -23.66 13.06 -1.00
#